data_AF-A0A6A6TKP9-F1
#
_entry.id   AF-A0A6A6TKP9-F1
#
_cell.length_a   1.000
_cell.length_b   1.000
_cell.length_c   1.000
_cell.angle_alpha   90.00
_cell.angle_beta   90.00
_cell.angle_gamma   90.00
#
_symmetry.space_group_name_H-M   'P 1'
#
loop_
_entity.id
_entity.type
_entity.pdbx_description
1 polymer ?
#
loop_
_entity_poly.entity_id
_entity_poly.type
_entity_poly.pdbx_seq_one_letter_code
_entity_poly.pdbx_strand_id
1 'polypeptide(L)'
;MTSTPSLTLWYSPQACPIVPQILLVEAGPDFHLLLAEVDIAKDERFTEELKAPNPKKRVPVLKLNEDIITEVPAIATAISSLAPDRSFMGETTLDIIRIYE
;
A
#
# COMPACT_ATOMS: atom_id res chain seq x y z
N MET A 1 10.23 12.95 -19.60
CA MET A 1 9.24 11.87 -19.64
C MET A 1 9.35 11.12 -18.33
N THR A 2 8.55 11.48 -17.34
CA THR A 2 8.51 10.75 -16.07
C THR A 2 7.86 9.41 -16.36
N SER A 3 8.59 8.31 -16.18
CA SER A 3 8.02 6.97 -16.34
C SER A 3 6.85 6.82 -15.36
N THR A 4 5.73 6.29 -15.82
CA THR A 4 4.64 5.86 -14.93
C THR A 4 5.23 4.87 -13.91
N PRO A 5 5.02 5.08 -12.60
CA PRO A 5 5.54 4.16 -11.59
C PRO A 5 4.84 2.81 -11.67
N SER A 6 5.58 1.73 -11.41
CA SER A 6 4.99 0.40 -11.30
C SER A 6 4.40 0.22 -9.90
N LEU A 7 3.12 -0.16 -9.83
CA LEU A 7 2.38 -0.29 -8.58
C LEU A 7 1.82 -1.70 -8.42
N THR A 8 2.10 -2.33 -7.27
CA THR A 8 1.48 -3.59 -6.87
C THR A 8 1.02 -3.50 -5.42
N LEU A 9 -0.27 -3.73 -5.17
CA LEU A 9 -0.85 -3.80 -3.83
C LEU A 9 -1.20 -5.25 -3.51
N TRP A 10 -0.56 -5.80 -2.47
CA TRP A 10 -0.98 -7.08 -1.88
C TRP A 10 -2.01 -6.85 -0.78
N TYR A 11 -3.12 -7.58 -0.86
CA TYR A 11 -4.24 -7.49 0.07
C TYR A 11 -4.76 -8.88 0.47
N SER A 12 -5.56 -8.96 1.54
CA SER A 12 -6.32 -10.17 1.89
C SER A 12 -7.76 -9.75 2.19
N PRO A 13 -8.79 -10.44 1.68
CA PRO A 13 -10.19 -10.14 1.99
C PRO A 13 -10.50 -10.21 3.49
N GLN A 14 -9.80 -11.08 4.23
CA GLN A 14 -9.99 -11.23 5.68
C GLN A 14 -9.23 -10.19 6.50
N ALA A 15 -8.14 -9.63 5.97
CA ALA A 15 -7.41 -8.56 6.62
C ALA A 15 -7.97 -7.23 6.15
N CYS A 16 -8.56 -6.44 7.05
CA CYS A 16 -9.16 -5.16 6.69
C CYS A 16 -8.07 -4.07 6.56
N PRO A 17 -7.62 -3.77 5.34
CA PRO A 17 -7.45 -2.37 4.99
C PRO A 17 -7.89 -2.14 3.54
N ILE A 18 -9.16 -1.77 3.38
CA ILE A 18 -9.71 -1.27 2.12
C ILE A 18 -9.14 0.11 1.74
N VAL A 19 -8.56 0.84 2.72
CA VAL A 19 -8.11 2.24 2.55
C VAL A 19 -7.06 2.40 1.44
N PRO A 20 -5.94 1.66 1.39
CA PRO A 20 -4.97 1.80 0.31
C PRO A 20 -5.54 1.47 -1.07
N GLN A 21 -6.48 0.52 -1.13
CA GLN A 21 -7.15 0.17 -2.39
C GLN A 21 -8.02 1.32 -2.88
N ILE A 22 -8.81 1.94 -2.00
CA ILE A 22 -9.63 3.12 -2.34
C ILE A 22 -8.72 4.26 -2.79
N LEU A 23 -7.66 4.55 -2.04
CA LEU A 23 -6.74 5.65 -2.38
C LEU A 23 -6.10 5.46 -3.76
N LEU A 24 -5.68 4.24 -4.14
CA LEU A 24 -5.14 3.97 -5.46
C LEU A 24 -6.17 4.19 -6.58
N VAL A 25 -7.42 3.75 -6.35
CA VAL A 25 -8.53 3.98 -7.29
C VAL A 25 -8.79 5.48 -7.47
N GLU A 26 -8.86 6.24 -6.37
CA GLU A 26 -9.12 7.68 -6.39
C GLU A 26 -7.93 8.50 -6.94
N ALA A 27 -6.70 8.02 -6.74
CA ALA A 27 -5.49 8.63 -7.30
C ALA A 27 -5.45 8.51 -8.83
N GLY A 28 -6.05 7.45 -9.39
CA GLY A 28 -6.15 7.22 -10.83
C GLY A 28 -5.00 6.51 -11.58
N PRO A 29 -3.83 6.15 -11.00
CA PRO A 29 -2.84 5.35 -11.74
C PRO A 29 -3.29 3.89 -11.85
N ASP A 30 -2.84 3.22 -12.92
CA ASP A 30 -2.97 1.77 -13.04
C ASP A 30 -2.12 1.06 -11.98
N PHE A 31 -2.65 -0.03 -11.40
CA PHE A 31 -1.93 -0.85 -10.43
C PHE A 31 -2.37 -2.31 -10.50
N HIS A 32 -1.48 -3.20 -10.07
CA HIS A 32 -1.82 -4.61 -9.89
C HIS A 32 -2.34 -4.85 -8.47
N LEU A 33 -3.50 -5.50 -8.35
CA LEU A 33 -4.03 -5.95 -7.08
C LEU A 33 -3.81 -7.46 -6.95
N LEU A 34 -2.96 -7.87 -6.01
CA LEU A 34 -2.61 -9.27 -5.81
C LEU A 34 -3.17 -9.77 -4.48
N LEU A 35 -3.86 -10.91 -4.52
CA LEU A 35 -4.26 -11.60 -3.31
C LEU A 35 -3.00 -12.12 -2.62
N ALA A 36 -2.71 -11.64 -1.41
CA ALA A 36 -1.81 -12.34 -0.51
C ALA A 36 -2.53 -13.62 -0.11
N GLU A 37 -2.13 -14.75 -0.69
CA GLU A 37 -2.59 -16.07 -0.26
C GLU A 37 -2.13 -16.28 1.20
N VAL A 38 -2.99 -15.91 2.14
CA VAL A 38 -2.79 -16.19 3.56
C VAL A 38 -3.35 -17.58 3.80
N ASP A 39 -2.62 -18.62 3.41
CA ASP A 39 -3.00 -19.98 3.76
C ASP A 39 -2.68 -20.20 5.24
N ILE A 40 -3.68 -19.94 6.08
CA ILE A 40 -3.61 -20.12 7.54
C ILE A 40 -3.26 -21.57 7.90
N ALA A 41 -3.59 -22.54 7.03
CA ALA A 41 -3.38 -23.96 7.28
C ALA A 41 -1.97 -24.44 6.91
N LYS A 42 -1.26 -23.75 6.01
CA LYS A 42 0.09 -24.16 5.57
C LYS A 42 1.24 -23.44 6.27
N ASP A 43 0.96 -22.43 7.09
CA ASP A 43 1.96 -21.52 7.70
C ASP A 43 2.89 -20.81 6.69
N GLU A 44 2.64 -21.00 5.39
CA GLU A 44 3.24 -20.29 4.28
C GLU A 44 2.49 -18.98 4.07
N ARG A 45 2.73 -18.05 4.99
CA ARG A 45 2.26 -16.68 4.83
C ARG A 45 3.24 -16.00 3.87
N PHE A 46 2.71 -15.55 2.73
CA PHE A 46 3.38 -14.68 1.75
C PHE A 46 4.32 -15.37 0.74
N THR A 47 4.33 -14.87 -0.50
CA THR A 47 5.33 -15.22 -1.53
C THR A 47 6.74 -14.82 -1.05
N GLU A 48 7.80 -15.45 -1.57
CA GLU A 48 9.19 -15.12 -1.21
C GLU A 48 9.49 -13.60 -1.32
N GLU A 49 8.87 -12.94 -2.29
CA GLU A 49 8.95 -11.49 -2.54
C GLU A 49 8.48 -10.64 -1.35
N LEU A 50 7.63 -11.19 -0.49
CA LEU A 50 7.05 -10.51 0.66
C LEU A 50 7.62 -11.02 1.99
N LYS A 51 8.25 -12.20 2.03
CA LYS A 51 8.73 -12.81 3.29
C LYS A 51 9.83 -12.00 3.98
N ALA A 52 10.86 -11.58 3.24
CA ALA A 52 11.99 -10.84 3.79
C ALA A 52 11.66 -9.37 4.13
N PRO A 53 11.01 -8.57 3.25
CA PRO A 53 10.75 -7.16 3.54
C PRO A 53 9.54 -6.90 4.47
N ASN A 54 8.69 -7.91 4.72
CA ASN A 54 7.55 -7.82 5.63
C ASN A 54 7.74 -8.73 6.86
N PRO A 55 8.66 -8.39 7.78
CA PRO A 55 8.93 -9.21 8.97
C PRO A 55 7.69 -9.34 9.87
N LYS A 56 6.77 -8.36 9.80
CA LYS A 56 5.49 -8.37 10.52
C LYS A 56 4.49 -9.39 9.95
N LYS A 57 4.69 -9.85 8.70
CA LYS A 57 3.80 -10.76 7.97
C LYS A 57 2.35 -10.25 7.98
N ARG A 58 2.16 -8.96 7.68
CA ARG A 58 0.85 -8.30 7.61
C ARG A 58 0.61 -7.68 6.24
N VAL A 59 -0.64 -7.72 5.79
CA VAL A 59 -1.12 -6.92 4.67
C VAL A 59 -1.84 -5.68 5.22
N PRO A 60 -1.88 -4.57 4.47
CA PRO A 60 -1.51 -4.42 3.06
C PRO A 60 0.00 -4.23 2.87
N VAL A 61 0.50 -4.55 1.68
CA VAL A 61 1.86 -4.20 1.25
C VAL A 61 1.78 -3.52 -0.11
N LEU A 62 2.43 -2.37 -0.26
CA LEU A 62 2.58 -1.69 -1.55
C LEU A 62 4.01 -1.89 -2.04
N LYS A 63 4.18 -2.38 -3.28
CA LYS A 63 5.41 -2.22 -4.05
C LYS A 63 5.26 -1.00 -4.95
N LEU A 64 6.11 -0.01 -4.72
CA LEU A 64 6.24 1.19 -5.54
C LEU A 64 7.59 1.11 -6.26
N ASN A 65 7.56 0.84 -7.56
CA ASN A 65 8.75 0.46 -8.32
C ASN A 65 9.44 -0.75 -7.66
N GLU A 66 10.64 -0.60 -7.09
CA GLU A 66 11.34 -1.67 -6.37
C GLU A 66 11.21 -1.57 -4.83
N ASP A 67 10.59 -0.50 -4.33
CA ASP A 67 10.48 -0.25 -2.89
C ASP A 67 9.24 -0.91 -2.29
N ILE A 68 9.40 -1.55 -1.13
CA ILE A 68 8.34 -2.23 -0.39
C ILE A 68 7.92 -1.40 0.82
N ILE A 69 6.62 -1.10 0.91
CA ILE A 69 6.01 -0.29 1.96
C ILE A 69 4.92 -1.12 2.65
N THR A 70 5.01 -1.25 3.97
CA THR A 70 4.19 -2.22 4.74
C THR A 70 3.24 -1.58 5.76
N GLU A 71 3.40 -0.29 6.07
CA GLU A 71 2.55 0.42 7.04
C GLU A 71 1.48 1.24 6.32
N VAL A 72 0.22 1.13 6.74
CA VAL A 72 -0.92 1.81 6.10
C VAL A 72 -0.69 3.33 5.96
N PRO A 73 -0.23 4.07 6.99
CA PRO A 73 -0.02 5.51 6.83
C PRO A 73 1.10 5.83 5.83
N ALA A 74 2.17 5.04 5.80
CA ALA A 74 3.26 5.22 4.82
C ALA A 74 2.79 4.89 3.39
N ILE A 75 1.96 3.86 3.23
CA ILE A 75 1.32 3.52 1.96
C ILE A 75 0.42 4.67 1.50
N ALA A 76 -0.38 5.26 2.40
CA ALA A 76 -1.23 6.41 2.09
C ALA A 76 -0.42 7.62 1.62
N THR A 77 0.71 7.92 2.28
CA THR A 77 1.63 8.98 1.85
C THR A 77 2.20 8.72 0.46
N ALA A 78 2.64 7.49 0.19
CA ALA A 78 3.17 7.11 -1.11
C ALA A 78 2.11 7.34 -2.21
N ILE A 79 0.88 6.89 -2.01
CA ILE A 79 -0.22 7.09 -2.96
C ILE A 79 -0.54 8.59 -3.12
N SER A 80 -0.61 9.35 -2.02
CA SER A 80 -0.87 10.78 -2.07
C SER A 80 0.19 11.55 -2.87
N SER A 81 1.44 11.10 -2.87
CA SER A 81 2.50 11.73 -3.66
C SER A 81 2.33 11.54 -5.17
N LEU A 82 1.54 10.54 -5.59
CA LEU A 82 1.20 10.30 -6.99
C LEU A 82 0.06 11.20 -7.49
N ALA A 83 -0.73 11.76 -6.57
CA ALA A 83 -1.88 12.61 -6.85
C ALA A 83 -1.89 13.86 -5.94
N PRO A 84 -0.90 14.76 -6.06
CA PRO A 84 -0.72 15.89 -5.14
C PRO A 84 -1.94 16.83 -5.08
N ASP A 85 -2.67 16.97 -6.19
CA ASP A 85 -3.85 17.83 -6.28
C ASP A 85 -5.07 17.30 -5.50
N ARG A 86 -5.01 16.06 -4.98
CA ARG A 86 -6.11 15.43 -4.23
C ARG A 86 -6.04 15.66 -2.73
N SER A 87 -4.91 16.12 -2.20
CA SER A 87 -4.71 16.39 -0.77
C SER A 87 -5.19 15.25 0.16
N PHE A 88 -4.93 13.99 -0.20
CA PHE A 88 -5.39 12.83 0.61
C PHE A 88 -4.83 12.83 2.04
N MET A 89 -3.67 13.46 2.25
CA MET A 89 -3.04 13.59 3.56
C MET A 89 -3.47 14.87 4.31
N GLY A 90 -4.44 15.62 3.78
CA GLY A 90 -4.80 16.96 4.24
C GLY A 90 -3.96 18.06 3.61
N GLU A 91 -4.30 19.31 3.96
CA GLU A 91 -3.68 20.51 3.36
C GLU A 91 -2.57 21.08 4.25
N THR A 92 -2.64 20.87 5.56
CA THR A 92 -1.68 21.40 6.51
C THR A 92 -0.73 20.32 7.01
N THR A 93 0.45 20.72 7.48
CA THR A 93 1.39 19.82 8.15
C THR A 93 0.75 19.11 9.35
N LEU A 94 -0.15 19.78 10.07
CA LEU A 94 -0.83 19.18 11.23
C LEU A 94 -1.80 18.07 10.80
N ASP A 95 -2.45 18.20 9.65
CA ASP A 95 -3.34 17.16 9.12
C ASP A 95 -2.54 15.90 8.76
N ILE A 96 -1.39 16.08 8.08
CA ILE A 96 -0.49 14.98 7.72
C ILE A 96 -0.01 14.24 8.98
N ILE A 97 0.38 15.00 10.02
CA ILE A 97 0.83 14.42 11.30
C ILE A 97 -0.28 13.58 11.95
N ARG A 98 -1.53 14.06 11.93
CA ARG A 98 -2.67 13.35 12.52
C ARG A 98 -3.02 12.04 11.83
N ILE A 99 -2.61 11.85 10.58
CA ILE A 99 -2.80 10.58 9.86
C ILE A 99 -1.76 9.53 10.28
N TYR A 100 -0.62 9.96 10.82
CA TYR A 100 0.45 9.07 11.29
C TYR A 100 0.29 8.64 12.76
N GLU A 101 -0.61 9.29 13.51
CA GLU A 101 -0.96 8.98 14.91
C GLU A 101 -1.87 7.75 15.01
#